data_AF-A0A258FJS1-F1
#
_entry.id   AF-A0A258FJS1-F1
#
_cell.length_a   1.000
_cell.length_b   1.000
_cell.length_c   1.000
_cell.angle_alpha   90.00
_cell.angle_beta   90.00
_cell.angle_gamma   90.00
#
_symmetry.space_group_name_H-M   'P 1'
#
loop_
_entity.id
_entity.type
_entity.pdbx_description
1 polymer ?
#
loop_
_entity_poly.entity_id
_entity_poly.type
_entity_poly.pdbx_seq_one_letter_code
_entity_poly.pdbx_strand_id
1 'polypeptide(L)'
;MGVATGEGRRWRRGVTGKTKMTDGPAEPNGPIPAAQYLRMSTNVQTESFASQDALNQAFAERHGYEIIKTYSDAGKSGLSIKRREGLRGLLRDVLADPPFAAILVTDVSRWGRFQDPDEGAHYEFLCRKAGVRVLYCAEAFENDASQGASILKTVKRVMAAEYSRQLSERIRAGIRRVQVAGGVAGSTAPYGFTKMPLRSESGLTTVHHPVRAGKGPIRRFGLCPGPEEELKVLRRIFTAYGEDGLFPAEIARELNAEGHDRRGKPWIARSVVSVLENELTIGVHCYGKFHQRMGRPRINVPRAEWNRLQIFDPLIDTALFDRVMARRRASLETKVADEALIEDLARLADRFGRLTLLPLSASRARSASATILRGGRPATSLWRRYGPFWRVC
;
A
#
# COMPACT_ATOMS: atom_id res chain seq x y z
N MET A 1 55.18 62.64 -2.47
CA MET A 1 55.87 62.64 -1.16
C MET A 1 55.87 61.22 -0.63
N GLY A 2 57.07 60.67 -0.34
CA GLY A 2 57.37 59.32 0.24
C GLY A 2 57.09 58.14 -0.71
N VAL A 3 58.02 57.38 -1.30
CA VAL A 3 59.37 56.86 -0.96
C VAL A 3 59.42 55.94 0.27
N ALA A 4 59.51 54.62 0.00
CA ALA A 4 60.25 53.59 0.75
C ALA A 4 60.20 52.26 -0.08
N THR A 5 61.23 51.91 -0.84
CA THR A 5 62.28 50.89 -0.52
C THR A 5 61.70 49.50 -0.25
N GLY A 6 61.91 48.43 -1.03
CA GLY A 6 63.11 48.00 -1.76
C GLY A 6 63.68 46.75 -1.06
N GLU A 7 63.68 45.59 -1.73
CA GLU A 7 64.75 44.59 -1.64
C GLU A 7 64.43 43.38 -2.55
N GLY A 8 65.21 43.26 -3.63
CA GLY A 8 65.28 42.04 -4.41
C GLY A 8 66.23 41.04 -3.79
N ARG A 9 66.03 39.74 -4.06
CA ARG A 9 67.09 38.73 -4.02
C ARG A 9 66.84 37.68 -5.10
N ARG A 10 67.66 37.75 -6.15
CA ARG A 10 67.91 36.72 -7.17
C ARG A 10 69.13 35.92 -6.72
N TRP A 11 69.03 34.60 -6.60
CA TRP A 11 70.11 33.58 -6.71
C TRP A 11 69.41 32.21 -6.83
N ARG A 12 69.81 31.15 -7.54
CA ARG A 12 70.94 30.77 -8.42
C ARG A 12 70.51 29.50 -9.18
N ARG A 13 71.08 29.22 -10.35
CA ARG A 13 70.97 27.91 -11.03
C ARG A 13 71.88 26.88 -10.36
N GLY A 14 71.39 25.64 -10.30
CA GLY A 14 72.13 24.40 -10.55
C GLY A 14 72.68 23.67 -9.32
N VAL A 15 72.19 22.44 -9.07
CA VAL A 15 72.99 21.22 -8.83
C VAL A 15 72.14 20.00 -9.22
N THR A 16 72.74 19.13 -10.03
CA THR A 16 72.28 17.81 -10.44
C THR A 16 72.15 16.85 -9.26
N GLY A 17 70.97 16.25 -9.09
CA GLY A 17 70.76 15.13 -8.17
C GLY A 17 69.77 14.14 -8.78
N LYS A 18 70.26 12.99 -9.25
CA LYS A 18 69.44 11.82 -9.54
C LYS A 18 68.83 11.34 -8.22
N THR A 19 67.59 11.72 -7.93
CA THR A 19 66.83 11.12 -6.84
C THR A 19 66.02 9.96 -7.40
N LYS A 20 66.36 8.75 -6.93
CA LYS A 20 65.67 7.49 -7.19
C LYS A 20 64.15 7.68 -7.04
N MET A 21 63.41 7.18 -8.02
CA MET A 21 61.99 6.85 -7.89
C MET A 21 61.81 6.01 -6.63
N THR A 22 61.08 6.54 -5.64
CA THR A 22 60.59 5.77 -4.50
C THR A 22 59.26 5.17 -4.88
N ASP A 23 59.14 3.88 -4.58
CA ASP A 23 58.05 2.97 -4.88
C ASP A 23 56.65 3.57 -4.66
N GLY A 24 55.79 3.38 -5.67
CA GLY A 24 54.34 3.55 -5.51
C GLY A 24 53.78 2.52 -4.54
N PRO A 25 52.60 2.76 -3.94
CA PRO A 25 52.01 1.82 -2.99
C PRO A 25 51.81 0.46 -3.69
N ALA A 26 52.35 -0.60 -3.07
CA ALA A 26 52.23 -1.96 -3.55
C ALA A 26 50.75 -2.31 -3.77
N GLU A 27 50.41 -2.71 -5.00
CA GLU A 27 49.10 -3.26 -5.31
C GLU A 27 48.84 -4.48 -4.41
N PRO A 28 47.65 -4.60 -3.80
CA PRO A 28 47.36 -5.72 -2.90
C PRO A 28 47.55 -7.04 -3.65
N ASN A 29 48.37 -7.92 -3.07
CA ASN A 29 48.76 -9.20 -3.65
C ASN A 29 47.62 -10.22 -3.44
N GLY A 30 46.51 -10.07 -4.18
CA GLY A 30 45.33 -10.92 -4.11
C GLY A 30 44.06 -10.21 -4.58
N PRO A 31 42.99 -10.96 -4.90
CA PRO A 31 41.72 -10.37 -5.30
C PRO A 31 41.14 -9.50 -4.18
N ILE A 32 40.53 -8.38 -4.56
CA ILE A 32 39.94 -7.42 -3.62
C ILE A 32 38.66 -8.04 -3.04
N PRO A 33 38.53 -8.17 -1.70
CA PRO A 33 37.34 -8.75 -1.10
C PRO A 33 36.10 -7.91 -1.39
N ALA A 34 35.03 -8.56 -1.84
CA ALA A 34 33.76 -7.96 -2.20
C ALA A 34 32.58 -8.68 -1.53
N ALA A 35 31.55 -7.92 -1.18
CA ALA A 35 30.23 -8.47 -0.92
C ALA A 35 29.40 -8.43 -2.20
N GLN A 36 28.36 -9.26 -2.29
CA GLN A 36 27.32 -9.13 -3.30
C GLN A 36 25.94 -8.91 -2.69
N TYR A 37 25.10 -8.18 -3.40
CA TYR A 37 23.72 -7.94 -3.02
C TYR A 37 22.76 -8.38 -4.11
N LEU A 38 21.91 -9.35 -3.77
CA LEU A 38 20.93 -9.97 -4.66
C LEU A 38 19.51 -9.60 -4.25
N ARG A 39 18.64 -9.25 -5.22
CA ARG A 39 17.24 -8.95 -4.90
C ARG A 39 16.29 -9.49 -5.95
N MET A 40 15.27 -10.22 -5.50
CA MET A 40 14.13 -10.59 -6.33
C MET A 40 12.90 -9.78 -5.95
N SER A 41 12.23 -9.20 -6.95
CA SER A 41 10.97 -8.50 -6.71
C SER A 41 9.80 -9.47 -6.53
N THR A 42 8.77 -9.05 -5.83
CA THR A 42 7.60 -9.88 -5.49
C THR A 42 6.78 -10.35 -6.69
N ASN A 43 6.97 -9.77 -7.88
CA ASN A 43 6.09 -9.95 -9.04
C ASN A 43 6.80 -10.37 -10.33
N VAL A 44 8.12 -10.59 -10.32
CA VAL A 44 8.89 -10.85 -11.55
C VAL A 44 9.96 -11.91 -11.28
N GLN A 45 9.84 -13.04 -11.98
CA GLN A 45 10.78 -14.17 -12.02
C GLN A 45 11.77 -14.10 -13.20
N THR A 46 11.97 -12.93 -13.84
CA THR A 46 12.82 -12.86 -15.03
C THR A 46 14.30 -13.06 -14.73
N GLU A 47 14.74 -12.82 -13.49
CA GLU A 47 16.12 -13.08 -13.08
C GLU A 47 16.15 -13.75 -11.71
N SER A 48 16.49 -15.04 -11.71
CA SER A 48 16.72 -15.80 -10.49
C SER A 48 17.94 -15.24 -9.74
N PHE A 49 18.06 -15.59 -8.46
CA PHE A 49 19.30 -15.31 -7.73
C PHE A 49 20.52 -15.95 -8.41
N ALA A 50 20.38 -17.14 -8.99
CA ALA A 50 21.46 -17.81 -9.70
C ALA A 50 21.94 -17.00 -10.93
N SER A 51 21.01 -16.37 -11.66
CA SER A 51 21.36 -15.52 -12.81
C SER A 51 22.11 -14.25 -12.37
N GLN A 52 21.66 -13.62 -11.28
CA GLN A 52 22.32 -12.44 -10.71
C GLN A 52 23.70 -12.78 -10.15
N ASP A 53 23.80 -13.89 -9.43
CA ASP A 53 25.04 -14.42 -8.87
C ASP A 53 26.06 -14.73 -9.97
N ALA A 54 25.67 -15.46 -11.01
CA ALA A 54 26.55 -15.77 -12.14
C ALA A 54 27.08 -14.50 -12.84
N LEU A 55 26.24 -13.48 -13.02
CA LEU A 55 26.65 -12.22 -13.62
C LEU A 55 27.63 -11.46 -12.72
N ASN A 56 27.34 -11.39 -11.42
CA ASN A 56 28.22 -10.73 -10.44
C ASN A 56 29.56 -11.45 -10.31
N GLN A 57 29.56 -12.79 -10.31
CA GLN A 57 30.79 -13.60 -10.28
C GLN A 57 31.65 -13.36 -11.51
N ALA A 58 31.05 -13.41 -12.70
CA ALA A 58 31.78 -13.14 -13.93
C ALA A 58 32.35 -11.71 -13.96
N PHE A 59 31.65 -10.74 -13.36
CA PHE A 59 32.18 -9.38 -13.18
C PHE A 59 33.34 -9.34 -12.18
N ALA A 60 33.23 -10.05 -11.06
CA ALA A 60 34.24 -10.13 -10.01
C ALA A 60 35.57 -10.67 -10.56
N GLU A 61 35.52 -11.82 -11.24
CA GLU A 61 36.69 -12.48 -11.85
C GLU A 61 37.42 -11.55 -12.83
N ARG A 62 36.67 -10.86 -13.71
CA ARG A 62 37.26 -9.96 -14.71
C ARG A 62 37.93 -8.72 -14.13
N HIS A 63 37.55 -8.30 -12.93
CA HIS A 63 38.04 -7.05 -12.30
C HIS A 63 38.84 -7.30 -11.03
N GLY A 64 39.25 -8.54 -10.78
CA GLY A 64 40.10 -8.88 -9.62
C GLY A 64 39.39 -8.74 -8.28
N TYR A 65 38.10 -9.05 -8.19
CA TYR A 65 37.37 -9.13 -6.93
C TYR A 65 37.09 -10.58 -6.53
N GLU A 66 36.99 -10.83 -5.23
CA GLU A 66 36.54 -12.10 -4.66
C GLU A 66 35.27 -11.90 -3.85
N ILE A 67 34.19 -12.60 -4.18
CA ILE A 67 32.92 -12.49 -3.45
C ILE A 67 33.02 -13.33 -2.16
N ILE A 68 33.24 -12.65 -1.03
CA ILE A 68 33.38 -13.29 0.29
C ILE A 68 32.07 -13.35 1.10
N LYS A 69 31.06 -12.57 0.69
CA LYS A 69 29.78 -12.49 1.42
C LYS A 69 28.60 -12.16 0.52
N THR A 70 27.47 -12.83 0.76
CA THR A 70 26.25 -12.67 -0.04
C THR A 70 25.09 -12.21 0.83
N TYR A 71 24.47 -11.10 0.45
CA TYR A 71 23.24 -10.59 1.04
C TYR A 71 22.09 -10.73 0.05
N SER A 72 20.93 -11.21 0.48
CA SER A 72 19.82 -11.45 -0.42
C SER A 72 18.46 -11.02 0.14
N ASP A 73 17.58 -10.59 -0.76
CA ASP A 73 16.21 -10.19 -0.44
C ASP A 73 15.22 -10.83 -1.41
N ALA A 74 14.62 -11.96 -0.99
CA ALA A 74 13.67 -12.73 -1.79
C ALA A 74 12.25 -12.12 -1.73
N GLY A 75 11.66 -11.88 -2.91
CA GLY A 75 10.30 -11.35 -3.04
C GLY A 75 10.11 -9.96 -2.43
N LYS A 76 11.19 -9.18 -2.24
CA LYS A 76 11.12 -7.86 -1.62
C LYS A 76 11.02 -6.75 -2.67
N SER A 77 10.13 -5.80 -2.41
CA SER A 77 9.99 -4.60 -3.22
C SER A 77 11.24 -3.71 -3.11
N GLY A 78 11.72 -3.19 -4.23
CA GLY A 78 12.80 -2.19 -4.26
C GLY A 78 12.36 -0.77 -3.86
N LEU A 79 11.09 -0.56 -3.50
CA LEU A 79 10.53 0.78 -3.21
C LEU A 79 10.77 1.27 -1.77
N SER A 80 11.23 0.39 -0.87
CA SER A 80 11.46 0.73 0.54
C SER A 80 12.46 -0.23 1.16
N ILE A 81 13.30 0.28 2.06
CA ILE A 81 14.28 -0.53 2.81
C ILE A 81 13.67 -1.36 3.95
N LYS A 82 12.49 -0.98 4.46
CA LYS A 82 11.94 -1.50 5.74
C LYS A 82 11.82 -3.03 5.83
N ARG A 83 11.62 -3.72 4.69
CA ARG A 83 11.45 -5.18 4.64
C ARG A 83 12.61 -5.90 3.94
N ARG A 84 13.71 -5.17 3.70
CA ARG A 84 14.90 -5.63 2.98
C ARG A 84 15.99 -5.97 4.00
N GLU A 85 15.83 -7.10 4.69
CA GLU A 85 16.76 -7.51 5.74
C GLU A 85 18.16 -7.79 5.18
N GLY A 86 18.27 -8.25 3.92
CA GLY A 86 19.56 -8.42 3.25
C GLY A 86 20.28 -7.08 3.09
N LEU A 87 19.61 -6.06 2.54
CA LEU A 87 20.22 -4.73 2.39
C LEU A 87 20.51 -4.08 3.76
N ARG A 88 19.62 -4.24 4.74
CA ARG A 88 19.82 -3.73 6.10
C ARG A 88 21.00 -4.41 6.80
N GLY A 89 21.19 -5.71 6.58
CA GLY A 89 22.37 -6.45 7.04
C GLY A 89 23.64 -5.90 6.41
N LEU A 90 23.65 -5.77 5.08
CA LEU A 90 24.78 -5.21 4.34
C LEU A 90 25.17 -3.82 4.85
N LEU A 91 24.22 -2.92 5.01
CA LEU A 91 24.50 -1.56 5.48
C LEU A 91 24.97 -1.54 6.94
N ARG A 92 24.53 -2.47 7.79
CA ARG A 92 25.05 -2.59 9.16
C ARG A 92 26.53 -2.96 9.15
N ASP A 93 26.92 -3.91 8.31
CA ASP A 93 28.31 -4.34 8.20
C ASP A 93 29.20 -3.24 7.61
N VAL A 94 28.68 -2.49 6.64
CA VAL A 94 29.35 -1.30 6.08
C VAL A 94 29.59 -0.22 7.14
N LEU A 95 28.63 0.01 8.03
CA LEU A 95 28.73 1.05 9.07
C LEU A 95 29.54 0.63 10.30
N ALA A 96 29.84 -0.67 10.43
CA ALA A 96 30.71 -1.19 11.47
C ALA A 96 32.15 -1.17 10.97
N ASP A 97 32.68 -2.33 10.58
CA ASP A 97 33.98 -2.49 9.95
C ASP A 97 33.83 -3.53 8.84
N PRO A 98 33.68 -3.10 7.57
CA PRO A 98 33.33 -4.01 6.49
C PRO A 98 34.53 -4.90 6.13
N PRO A 99 34.38 -6.24 6.09
CA PRO A 99 35.46 -7.14 5.66
C PRO A 99 35.69 -7.12 4.13
N PHE A 100 35.07 -6.17 3.42
CA PHE A 100 35.10 -6.04 1.96
C PHE A 100 35.23 -4.58 1.53
N ALA A 101 35.93 -4.35 0.42
CA ALA A 101 36.13 -3.02 -0.17
C ALA A 101 35.14 -2.69 -1.30
N ALA A 102 34.35 -3.66 -1.74
CA ALA A 102 33.35 -3.47 -2.79
C ALA A 102 32.03 -4.20 -2.51
N ILE A 103 30.94 -3.68 -3.07
CA ILE A 103 29.62 -4.30 -3.11
C ILE A 103 29.23 -4.45 -4.58
N LEU A 104 29.06 -5.70 -5.03
CA LEU A 104 28.61 -6.04 -6.37
C LEU A 104 27.09 -6.14 -6.40
N VAL A 105 26.49 -5.40 -7.33
CA VAL A 105 25.05 -5.35 -7.54
C VAL A 105 24.79 -5.51 -9.02
N THR A 106 23.84 -6.35 -9.42
CA THR A 106 23.57 -6.59 -10.85
C THR A 106 23.21 -5.30 -11.58
N ASP A 107 22.26 -4.51 -11.07
CA ASP A 107 21.81 -3.26 -11.69
C ASP A 107 21.30 -2.25 -10.63
N VAL A 108 21.09 -0.99 -11.05
CA VAL A 108 20.60 0.10 -10.18
C VAL A 108 19.25 -0.23 -9.54
N SER A 109 18.40 -0.98 -10.24
CA SER A 109 17.09 -1.36 -9.73
C SER A 109 17.18 -2.35 -8.57
N ARG A 110 18.21 -3.21 -8.52
CA ARG A 110 18.46 -4.13 -7.40
C ARG A 110 18.85 -3.36 -6.16
N TRP A 111 19.75 -2.37 -6.29
CA TRP A 111 20.10 -1.46 -5.20
C TRP A 111 18.88 -0.76 -4.61
N GLY A 112 18.04 -0.17 -5.44
CA GLY A 112 16.73 0.31 -5.00
C GLY A 112 16.07 1.26 -5.99
N ARG A 113 14.75 1.24 -5.98
CA ARG A 113 13.87 2.16 -6.73
C ARG A 113 13.06 2.95 -5.73
N PHE A 114 13.75 3.59 -4.80
CA PHE A 114 13.13 4.36 -3.74
C PHE A 114 12.26 5.47 -4.35
N GLN A 115 11.20 5.87 -3.64
CA GLN A 115 10.33 6.95 -4.13
C GLN A 115 11.08 8.27 -4.23
N ASP A 116 12.02 8.45 -3.30
CA ASP A 116 13.03 9.50 -3.30
C ASP A 116 14.36 8.92 -3.82
N PRO A 117 14.83 9.33 -5.02
CA PRO A 117 16.11 8.88 -5.56
C PRO A 117 17.30 9.14 -4.63
N ASP A 118 17.21 10.16 -3.76
CA ASP A 118 18.27 10.54 -2.83
C ASP A 118 18.42 9.50 -1.71
N GLU A 119 17.39 8.70 -1.41
CA GLU A 119 17.50 7.59 -0.45
C GLU A 119 18.52 6.55 -0.95
N GLY A 120 18.46 6.19 -2.25
CA GLY A 120 19.44 5.28 -2.85
C GLY A 120 20.85 5.87 -2.91
N ALA A 121 20.93 7.18 -3.18
CA ALA A 121 22.18 7.94 -3.18
C ALA A 121 22.81 7.99 -1.78
N HIS A 122 21.98 8.19 -0.75
CA HIS A 122 22.40 8.24 0.65
C HIS A 122 23.05 6.94 1.08
N TYR A 123 22.47 5.79 0.74
CA TYR A 123 23.08 4.50 1.08
C TYR A 123 24.41 4.27 0.36
N GLU A 124 24.54 4.64 -0.92
CA GLU A 124 25.83 4.56 -1.63
C GLU A 124 26.86 5.52 -1.02
N PHE A 125 26.41 6.70 -0.59
CA PHE A 125 27.26 7.67 0.09
C PHE A 125 27.80 7.11 1.40
N LEU A 126 26.98 6.41 2.20
CA LEU A 126 27.42 5.73 3.42
C LEU A 126 28.48 4.66 3.11
N CYS A 127 28.27 3.83 2.08
CA CYS A 127 29.27 2.86 1.63
C CYS A 127 30.59 3.52 1.26
N ARG A 128 30.54 4.57 0.43
CA ARG A 128 31.74 5.30 0.01
C ARG A 128 32.48 5.94 1.18
N LYS A 129 31.75 6.51 2.15
CA LYS A 129 32.35 7.08 3.36
C LYS A 129 33.07 6.03 4.21
N ALA A 130 32.60 4.79 4.20
CA ALA A 130 33.25 3.64 4.83
C ALA A 130 34.35 2.99 3.97
N GLY A 131 34.73 3.60 2.83
CA GLY A 131 35.73 3.03 1.92
C GLY A 131 35.22 1.91 1.01
N VAL A 132 33.91 1.62 1.02
CA VAL A 132 33.30 0.54 0.24
C VAL A 132 32.67 1.09 -1.05
N ARG A 133 33.10 0.58 -2.20
CA ARG A 133 32.55 0.98 -3.51
C ARG A 133 31.32 0.14 -3.89
N VAL A 134 30.25 0.78 -4.34
CA VAL A 134 29.09 0.07 -4.93
C VAL A 134 29.27 0.01 -6.45
N LEU A 135 29.33 -1.21 -7.00
CA LEU A 135 29.60 -1.49 -8.41
C LEU A 135 28.38 -2.15 -9.05
N TYR A 136 27.97 -1.62 -10.20
CA TYR A 136 26.85 -2.13 -10.98
C TYR A 136 27.36 -3.00 -12.13
N CYS A 137 27.14 -4.31 -12.05
CA CYS A 137 27.80 -5.30 -12.90
C CYS A 137 27.21 -5.38 -14.33
N ALA A 138 25.93 -5.03 -14.52
CA ALA A 138 25.24 -5.06 -15.81
C ALA A 138 25.12 -3.67 -16.48
N GLU A 139 25.65 -2.61 -15.86
CA GLU A 139 25.59 -1.26 -16.43
C GLU A 139 26.85 -0.97 -17.26
N ALA A 140 26.67 -0.35 -18.43
CA ALA A 140 27.74 -0.11 -19.40
C ALA A 140 28.63 1.11 -19.09
N PHE A 141 28.49 1.71 -17.91
CA PHE A 141 29.30 2.86 -17.51
C PHE A 141 30.42 2.45 -16.57
N GLU A 142 31.55 3.15 -16.66
CA GLU A 142 32.67 2.95 -15.75
C GLU A 142 32.16 3.18 -14.33
N ASN A 143 32.30 2.18 -13.46
CA ASN A 143 31.94 2.27 -12.04
C ASN A 143 32.98 3.10 -11.26
N ASP A 144 33.44 4.18 -11.87
CA ASP A 144 34.43 5.08 -11.33
C ASP A 144 33.77 6.19 -10.49
N ALA A 145 34.61 7.06 -9.94
CA ALA A 145 34.18 8.23 -9.19
C ALA A 145 34.05 9.49 -10.08
N SER A 146 34.01 9.33 -11.41
CA SER A 146 33.91 10.46 -12.32
C SER A 146 32.59 11.21 -12.17
N GLN A 147 32.61 12.50 -12.49
CA GLN A 147 31.38 13.30 -12.56
C GLN A 147 30.40 12.72 -13.60
N GLY A 148 30.91 12.17 -14.70
CA GLY A 148 30.12 11.50 -15.73
C GLY A 148 29.35 10.28 -15.21
N ALA A 149 30.02 9.39 -14.46
CA ALA A 149 29.38 8.23 -13.85
C ALA A 149 28.36 8.63 -12.78
N SER A 150 28.63 9.67 -11.99
CA SER A 150 27.68 10.18 -11.00
C SER A 150 26.39 10.76 -11.62
N ILE A 151 26.52 11.49 -12.74
CA ILE A 151 25.36 12.01 -13.49
C ILE A 151 24.55 10.84 -14.06
N LEU A 152 25.21 9.88 -14.71
CA LEU A 152 24.54 8.73 -15.33
C LEU A 152 23.84 7.83 -14.30
N LYS A 153 24.46 7.60 -13.12
CA LYS A 153 23.83 6.93 -11.98
C LYS A 153 22.56 7.65 -11.53
N THR A 154 22.61 8.97 -11.41
CA THR A 154 21.44 9.80 -11.05
C THR A 154 20.33 9.64 -12.09
N VAL A 155 20.65 9.76 -13.39
CA VAL A 155 19.69 9.58 -14.49
C VAL A 155 19.05 8.18 -14.42
N LYS A 156 19.84 7.12 -14.23
CA LYS A 156 19.34 5.74 -14.13
C LYS A 156 18.43 5.53 -12.92
N ARG A 157 18.78 6.09 -11.76
CA ARG A 157 17.91 6.05 -10.56
C ARG A 157 16.57 6.73 -10.83
N VAL A 158 16.61 7.92 -11.43
CA VAL A 158 15.40 8.66 -11.83
C VAL A 158 14.57 7.83 -12.81
N MET A 159 15.19 7.26 -13.85
CA MET A 159 14.50 6.41 -14.83
C MET A 159 13.87 5.17 -14.19
N ALA A 160 14.56 4.51 -13.26
CA ALA A 160 14.05 3.31 -12.59
C ALA A 160 12.87 3.63 -11.65
N ALA A 161 12.93 4.78 -10.96
CA ALA A 161 11.81 5.31 -10.19
C ALA A 161 10.63 5.67 -11.11
N GLU A 162 10.91 6.33 -12.23
CA GLU A 162 9.90 6.79 -13.18
C GLU A 162 9.20 5.63 -13.88
N TYR A 163 9.93 4.58 -14.27
CA TYR A 163 9.35 3.34 -14.78
C TYR A 163 8.32 2.76 -13.79
N SER A 164 8.61 2.79 -12.49
CA SER A 164 7.69 2.29 -11.46
C SER A 164 6.44 3.16 -11.33
N ARG A 165 6.57 4.48 -11.51
CA ARG A 165 5.44 5.43 -11.53
C ARG A 165 4.58 5.24 -12.77
N GLN A 166 5.18 5.20 -13.96
CA GLN A 166 4.51 4.98 -15.23
C GLN A 166 3.78 3.63 -15.25
N LEU A 167 4.41 2.56 -14.75
CA LEU A 167 3.73 1.26 -14.62
C LEU A 167 2.49 1.39 -13.74
N SER A 168 2.60 2.07 -12.59
CA SER A 168 1.46 2.28 -11.69
C SER A 168 0.34 3.10 -12.33
N GLU A 169 0.68 4.07 -13.16
CA GLU A 169 -0.30 4.85 -13.94
C GLU A 169 -0.99 4.01 -15.00
N ARG A 170 -0.24 3.20 -15.75
CA ARG A 170 -0.81 2.27 -16.72
C ARG A 170 -1.77 1.27 -16.06
N ILE A 171 -1.41 0.73 -14.89
CA ILE A 171 -2.28 -0.16 -14.10
C ILE A 171 -3.57 0.57 -13.70
N ARG A 172 -3.45 1.79 -13.15
CA ARG A 172 -4.62 2.59 -12.75
C ARG A 172 -5.51 2.92 -13.94
N ALA A 173 -4.92 3.30 -15.07
CA ALA A 173 -5.65 3.55 -16.31
C ALA A 173 -6.36 2.28 -16.81
N GLY A 174 -5.70 1.12 -16.74
CA GLY A 174 -6.30 -0.18 -17.07
C GLY A 174 -7.51 -0.51 -16.17
N ILE A 175 -7.37 -0.34 -14.85
CA ILE A 175 -8.48 -0.53 -13.90
C ILE A 175 -9.63 0.42 -14.21
N ARG A 176 -9.35 1.71 -14.46
CA ARG A 176 -10.38 2.69 -14.83
C ARG A 176 -11.13 2.30 -16.10
N ARG A 177 -10.43 1.86 -17.16
CA ARG A 177 -11.08 1.40 -18.40
C ARG A 177 -12.04 0.23 -18.15
N VAL A 178 -11.68 -0.70 -17.26
CA VAL A 178 -12.56 -1.81 -16.88
C VAL A 178 -13.80 -1.30 -16.13
N GLN A 179 -13.62 -0.38 -15.18
CA GLN A 179 -14.72 0.20 -14.40
C GLN A 179 -15.70 1.01 -15.26
N VAL A 180 -15.18 1.81 -16.20
CA VAL A 180 -16.01 2.58 -17.16
C VAL A 180 -16.80 1.64 -18.08
N ALA A 181 -16.26 0.46 -18.40
CA ALA A 181 -16.96 -0.56 -19.18
C ALA A 181 -17.92 -1.44 -18.35
N GLY A 182 -18.28 -1.04 -17.12
CA GLY A 182 -19.16 -1.82 -16.24
C GLY A 182 -18.53 -3.06 -15.59
N GLY A 183 -17.22 -3.23 -15.77
CA GLY A 183 -16.48 -4.36 -15.22
C GLY A 183 -15.86 -4.11 -13.85
N VAL A 184 -15.58 -5.18 -13.12
CA VAL A 184 -14.88 -5.17 -11.83
C VAL A 184 -13.50 -5.81 -11.91
N ALA A 185 -12.49 -5.11 -11.41
CA ALA A 185 -11.11 -5.60 -11.36
C ALA A 185 -10.78 -6.19 -9.98
N GLY A 186 -10.62 -7.51 -9.90
CA GLY A 186 -9.95 -8.18 -8.78
C GLY A 186 -10.64 -8.17 -7.40
N SER A 187 -11.79 -7.50 -7.21
CA SER A 187 -12.54 -7.48 -5.94
C SER A 187 -13.53 -8.64 -5.85
N THR A 188 -13.78 -9.20 -4.67
CA THR A 188 -14.89 -10.17 -4.47
C THR A 188 -16.22 -9.52 -4.84
N ALA A 189 -17.12 -10.27 -5.50
CA ALA A 189 -18.46 -9.76 -5.80
C ALA A 189 -19.26 -9.57 -4.48
N PRO A 190 -20.00 -8.48 -4.32
CA PRO A 190 -20.91 -8.30 -3.18
C PRO A 190 -21.94 -9.44 -3.09
N TYR A 191 -22.56 -9.59 -1.92
CA TYR A 191 -23.62 -10.59 -1.73
C TYR A 191 -24.81 -10.30 -2.64
N GLY A 192 -25.42 -11.34 -3.23
CA GLY A 192 -26.47 -11.21 -4.24
C GLY A 192 -25.94 -10.96 -5.66
N PHE A 193 -24.61 -10.95 -5.85
CA PHE A 193 -23.98 -10.73 -7.16
C PHE A 193 -22.90 -11.77 -7.43
N THR A 194 -22.74 -12.11 -8.70
CA THR A 194 -21.65 -12.95 -9.19
C THR A 194 -20.87 -12.24 -10.29
N LYS A 195 -19.70 -12.80 -10.60
CA LYS A 195 -18.85 -12.32 -11.69
C LYS A 195 -19.10 -13.15 -12.92
N MET A 196 -19.46 -12.50 -14.02
CA MET A 196 -19.49 -13.14 -15.33
C MET A 196 -18.27 -12.69 -16.14
N PRO A 197 -17.55 -13.58 -16.84
CA PRO A 197 -16.52 -13.15 -17.77
C PRO A 197 -17.13 -12.23 -18.85
N LEU A 198 -16.54 -11.06 -19.08
CA LEU A 198 -16.95 -10.18 -20.18
C LEU A 198 -16.50 -10.79 -21.52
N ARG A 199 -17.46 -11.23 -22.34
CA ARG A 199 -17.23 -11.59 -23.75
C ARG A 199 -17.17 -10.31 -24.59
N SER A 200 -16.09 -10.13 -25.33
CA SER A 200 -15.99 -9.27 -26.50
C SER A 200 -16.51 -10.05 -27.72
N GLU A 201 -16.89 -9.38 -28.80
CA GLU A 201 -17.26 -9.99 -30.10
C GLU A 201 -16.16 -10.92 -30.65
N SER A 202 -14.91 -10.74 -30.20
CA SER A 202 -13.75 -11.57 -30.53
C SER A 202 -13.38 -12.63 -29.46
N GLY A 203 -14.24 -12.92 -28.49
CA GLY A 203 -13.99 -13.85 -27.36
C GLY A 203 -13.76 -13.15 -26.00
N LEU A 204 -13.34 -13.89 -24.96
CA LEU A 204 -13.16 -13.31 -23.61
C LEU A 204 -12.22 -12.09 -23.62
N THR A 205 -12.66 -10.98 -23.03
CA THR A 205 -11.86 -9.75 -22.92
C THR A 205 -10.76 -9.92 -21.87
N THR A 206 -9.68 -10.58 -22.27
CA THR A 206 -8.52 -10.85 -21.41
C THR A 206 -7.52 -9.72 -21.61
N VAL A 207 -7.28 -8.89 -20.58
CA VAL A 207 -6.15 -7.97 -20.60
C VAL A 207 -4.95 -8.71 -20.05
N HIS A 208 -4.00 -9.00 -20.94
CA HIS A 208 -2.67 -9.39 -20.54
C HIS A 208 -2.06 -8.24 -19.76
N HIS A 209 -1.94 -8.43 -18.45
CA HIS A 209 -1.28 -7.49 -17.58
C HIS A 209 0.22 -7.74 -17.71
N PRO A 210 1.05 -6.79 -18.19
CA PRO A 210 2.43 -7.12 -18.54
C PRO A 210 3.36 -7.43 -17.35
N VAL A 211 2.89 -7.43 -16.09
CA VAL A 211 3.78 -7.52 -14.92
C VAL A 211 3.11 -8.18 -13.69
N ARG A 212 2.62 -9.41 -13.84
CA ARG A 212 2.26 -10.25 -12.67
C ARG A 212 2.51 -11.73 -12.97
N ALA A 213 3.77 -12.11 -13.14
CA ALA A 213 4.12 -13.51 -13.30
C ALA A 213 3.67 -14.29 -12.04
N GLY A 214 2.77 -15.27 -12.23
CA GLY A 214 2.22 -16.11 -11.16
C GLY A 214 0.73 -15.87 -10.83
N LYS A 215 0.11 -14.79 -11.31
CA LYS A 215 -1.35 -14.67 -11.35
C LYS A 215 -1.72 -14.26 -12.77
N GLY A 216 -2.44 -15.15 -13.47
CA GLY A 216 -2.83 -14.97 -14.87
C GLY A 216 -3.48 -13.60 -15.17
N PRO A 217 -3.73 -13.30 -16.45
CA PRO A 217 -4.25 -12.01 -16.88
C PRO A 217 -5.43 -11.56 -16.02
N ILE A 218 -5.52 -10.26 -15.71
CA ILE A 218 -6.68 -9.72 -15.00
C ILE A 218 -7.86 -9.86 -15.96
N ARG A 219 -8.58 -10.97 -15.82
CA ARG A 219 -9.80 -11.24 -16.55
C ARG A 219 -10.80 -10.13 -16.23
N ARG A 220 -11.35 -9.50 -17.26
CA ARG A 220 -12.42 -8.52 -17.09
C ARG A 220 -13.68 -9.30 -16.74
N PHE A 221 -14.27 -9.00 -15.60
CA PHE A 221 -15.54 -9.58 -15.19
C PHE A 221 -16.60 -8.49 -15.16
N GLY A 222 -17.77 -8.76 -15.72
CA GLY A 222 -18.97 -8.01 -15.45
C GLY A 222 -19.55 -8.47 -14.12
N LEU A 223 -20.32 -7.62 -13.47
CA LEU A 223 -21.19 -8.03 -12.38
C LEU A 223 -22.55 -8.40 -12.96
N CYS A 224 -23.11 -9.50 -12.51
CA CYS A 224 -24.49 -9.87 -12.77
C CYS A 224 -25.18 -10.32 -11.47
N PRO A 225 -26.52 -10.35 -11.44
CA PRO A 225 -27.26 -10.93 -10.33
C PRO A 225 -26.77 -12.34 -10.00
N GLY A 226 -26.67 -12.63 -8.71
CA GLY A 226 -26.20 -13.92 -8.19
C GLY A 226 -27.28 -15.00 -8.22
N PRO A 227 -27.07 -16.11 -7.48
CA PRO A 227 -28.06 -17.18 -7.35
C PRO A 227 -29.39 -16.64 -6.78
N GLU A 228 -30.50 -17.20 -7.26
CA GLU A 228 -31.85 -16.78 -6.85
C GLU A 228 -32.06 -16.82 -5.34
N GLU A 229 -31.47 -17.79 -4.64
CA GLU A 229 -31.53 -17.88 -3.18
C GLU A 229 -30.85 -16.68 -2.49
N GLU A 230 -29.71 -16.19 -3.00
CA GLU A 230 -29.09 -14.96 -2.48
C GLU A 230 -29.96 -13.73 -2.79
N LEU A 231 -30.62 -13.70 -3.95
CA LEU A 231 -31.51 -12.61 -4.36
C LEU A 231 -32.77 -12.53 -3.50
N LYS A 232 -33.37 -13.67 -3.14
CA LYS A 232 -34.49 -13.76 -2.19
C LYS A 232 -34.11 -13.19 -0.83
N VAL A 233 -32.97 -13.59 -0.28
CA VAL A 233 -32.45 -13.06 0.99
C VAL A 233 -32.16 -11.57 0.88
N LEU A 234 -31.58 -11.12 -0.24
CA LEU A 234 -31.33 -9.71 -0.50
C LEU A 234 -32.62 -8.91 -0.50
N ARG A 235 -33.64 -9.31 -1.25
CA ARG A 235 -34.97 -8.65 -1.28
C ARG A 235 -35.59 -8.59 0.11
N ARG A 236 -35.54 -9.70 0.84
CA ARG A 236 -36.03 -9.78 2.22
C ARG A 236 -35.33 -8.80 3.16
N ILE A 237 -34.01 -8.63 3.05
CA ILE A 237 -33.28 -7.62 3.84
C ILE A 237 -33.81 -6.21 3.59
N PHE A 238 -34.13 -5.88 2.33
CA PHE A 238 -34.68 -4.58 1.97
C PHE A 238 -36.11 -4.38 2.50
N THR A 239 -36.99 -5.38 2.38
CA THR A 239 -38.34 -5.34 2.96
C THR A 239 -38.30 -5.23 4.49
N ALA A 240 -37.53 -6.10 5.15
CA ALA A 240 -37.40 -6.13 6.61
C ALA A 240 -36.91 -4.78 7.18
N TYR A 241 -36.00 -4.11 6.48
CA TYR A 241 -35.52 -2.79 6.91
C TYR A 241 -36.38 -1.63 6.39
N GLY A 242 -36.93 -1.70 5.20
CA GLY A 242 -37.64 -0.58 4.56
C GLY A 242 -39.10 -0.48 5.01
N GLU A 243 -39.75 -1.62 5.21
CA GLU A 243 -41.20 -1.75 5.41
C GLU A 243 -41.51 -2.23 6.83
N ASP A 244 -40.89 -3.34 7.27
CA ASP A 244 -41.17 -3.92 8.60
C ASP A 244 -40.53 -3.15 9.76
N GLY A 245 -39.66 -2.18 9.46
CA GLY A 245 -39.07 -1.34 10.50
C GLY A 245 -37.98 -2.03 11.34
N LEU A 246 -37.51 -3.23 10.96
CA LEU A 246 -36.50 -3.96 11.74
C LEU A 246 -35.13 -3.29 11.69
N PHE A 247 -34.32 -3.50 12.73
CA PHE A 247 -32.94 -3.03 12.78
C PHE A 247 -31.97 -4.05 12.18
N PRO A 248 -30.79 -3.62 11.67
CA PRO A 248 -29.84 -4.53 11.04
C PRO A 248 -29.35 -5.69 11.93
N ALA A 249 -29.36 -5.52 13.25
CA ALA A 249 -29.01 -6.58 14.20
C ALA A 249 -30.11 -7.65 14.33
N GLU A 250 -31.37 -7.24 14.29
CA GLU A 250 -32.54 -8.13 14.35
C GLU A 250 -32.63 -8.93 13.05
N ILE A 251 -32.49 -8.26 11.90
CA ILE A 251 -32.43 -8.90 10.58
C ILE A 251 -31.30 -9.94 10.55
N ALA A 252 -30.11 -9.61 11.04
CA ALA A 252 -29.01 -10.57 11.09
C ALA A 252 -29.31 -11.79 11.97
N ARG A 253 -29.96 -11.59 13.12
CA ARG A 253 -30.35 -12.67 14.05
C ARG A 253 -31.37 -13.60 13.40
N GLU A 254 -32.38 -13.05 12.73
CA GLU A 254 -33.42 -13.83 12.05
C GLU A 254 -32.84 -14.65 10.90
N LEU A 255 -32.04 -14.03 10.04
CA LEU A 255 -31.38 -14.74 8.94
C LEU A 255 -30.51 -15.90 9.44
N ASN A 256 -29.77 -15.69 10.54
CA ASN A 256 -28.97 -16.76 11.14
C ASN A 256 -29.82 -17.87 11.77
N ALA A 257 -30.94 -17.53 12.41
CA ALA A 257 -31.84 -18.51 13.04
C ALA A 257 -32.49 -19.43 12.00
N GLU A 258 -32.70 -18.92 10.79
CA GLU A 258 -33.28 -19.66 9.67
C GLU A 258 -32.24 -20.41 8.83
N GLY A 259 -30.96 -20.35 9.21
CA GLY A 259 -29.88 -21.06 8.54
C GLY A 259 -29.36 -20.38 7.27
N HIS A 260 -29.75 -19.12 7.00
CA HIS A 260 -29.15 -18.37 5.89
C HIS A 260 -27.73 -17.92 6.24
N ASP A 261 -26.79 -18.15 5.35
CA ASP A 261 -25.41 -17.69 5.49
C ASP A 261 -25.00 -16.70 4.38
N ARG A 262 -23.84 -16.08 4.59
CA ARG A 262 -23.17 -15.18 3.65
C ARG A 262 -21.93 -15.84 3.07
N ARG A 263 -22.15 -16.95 2.35
CA ARG A 263 -21.12 -17.80 1.73
C ARG A 263 -20.20 -18.41 2.79
N GLY A 264 -20.80 -19.20 3.69
CA GLY A 264 -20.11 -19.86 4.81
C GLY A 264 -19.79 -18.96 6.00
N LYS A 265 -20.39 -17.76 6.07
CA LYS A 265 -20.19 -16.80 7.18
C LYS A 265 -21.53 -16.36 7.74
N PRO A 266 -21.68 -16.23 9.07
CA PRO A 266 -22.92 -15.75 9.66
C PRO A 266 -23.20 -14.29 9.30
N TRP A 267 -24.47 -13.92 9.33
CA TRP A 267 -24.92 -12.54 9.25
C TRP A 267 -24.58 -11.78 10.52
N ILE A 268 -24.09 -10.57 10.34
CA ILE A 268 -23.89 -9.59 11.41
C ILE A 268 -24.49 -8.26 10.95
N ALA A 269 -24.86 -7.39 11.88
CA ALA A 269 -25.46 -6.10 11.58
C ALA A 269 -24.66 -5.30 10.53
N ARG A 270 -23.32 -5.33 10.59
CA ARG A 270 -22.44 -4.68 9.61
C ARG A 270 -22.59 -5.23 8.19
N SER A 271 -22.77 -6.54 8.05
CA SER A 271 -22.95 -7.19 6.75
C SER A 271 -24.31 -6.82 6.14
N VAL A 272 -25.36 -6.78 6.96
CA VAL A 272 -26.70 -6.31 6.55
C VAL A 272 -26.62 -4.85 6.07
N VAL A 273 -25.98 -3.97 6.83
CA VAL A 273 -25.75 -2.57 6.43
C VAL A 273 -24.98 -2.48 5.11
N SER A 274 -23.96 -3.32 4.92
CA SER A 274 -23.20 -3.35 3.66
C SER A 274 -24.04 -3.77 2.45
N VAL A 275 -25.11 -4.55 2.64
CA VAL A 275 -26.07 -4.92 1.58
C VAL A 275 -27.01 -3.76 1.31
N LEU A 276 -27.60 -3.17 2.36
CA LEU A 276 -28.55 -2.05 2.26
C LEU A 276 -27.92 -0.82 1.59
N GLU A 277 -26.64 -0.54 1.85
CA GLU A 277 -25.94 0.64 1.30
C GLU A 277 -25.37 0.42 -0.10
N ASN A 278 -25.49 -0.79 -0.65
CA ASN A 278 -24.90 -1.14 -1.93
C ASN A 278 -25.80 -0.71 -3.11
N GLU A 279 -25.41 0.37 -3.79
CA GLU A 279 -26.09 0.92 -4.98
C GLU A 279 -26.15 -0.08 -6.16
N LEU A 280 -25.41 -1.20 -6.14
CA LEU A 280 -25.56 -2.26 -7.14
C LEU A 280 -26.93 -2.94 -7.10
N THR A 281 -27.65 -2.84 -5.99
CA THR A 281 -29.02 -3.40 -5.85
C THR A 281 -30.04 -2.70 -6.75
N ILE A 282 -29.80 -1.44 -7.09
CA ILE A 282 -30.55 -0.68 -8.11
C ILE A 282 -29.84 -0.68 -9.48
N GLY A 283 -28.86 -1.57 -9.67
CA GLY A 283 -28.10 -1.68 -10.93
C GLY A 283 -27.00 -0.64 -11.12
N VAL A 284 -26.69 0.17 -10.10
CA VAL A 284 -25.68 1.23 -10.18
C VAL A 284 -24.34 0.77 -9.60
N HIS A 285 -23.34 0.62 -10.47
CA HIS A 285 -21.96 0.37 -10.05
C HIS A 285 -21.25 1.66 -9.62
N CYS A 286 -20.87 1.71 -8.34
CA CYS A 286 -20.06 2.81 -7.79
C CYS A 286 -18.57 2.47 -7.75
N TYR A 287 -17.73 3.33 -8.34
CA TYR A 287 -16.28 3.21 -8.32
C TYR A 287 -15.56 4.55 -8.08
N GLY A 288 -14.24 4.50 -7.90
CA GLY A 288 -13.45 5.69 -7.53
C GLY A 288 -13.59 6.09 -6.05
N LYS A 289 -14.02 5.18 -5.18
CA LYS A 289 -14.27 5.44 -3.74
C LYS A 289 -13.03 5.87 -2.94
N PHE A 290 -11.84 5.73 -3.50
CA PHE A 290 -10.57 6.11 -2.89
C PHE A 290 -9.51 6.32 -3.97
N HIS A 291 -8.49 7.12 -3.66
CA HIS A 291 -7.26 7.17 -4.42
C HIS A 291 -6.05 6.82 -3.54
N GLN A 292 -5.15 6.01 -4.09
CA GLN A 292 -3.88 5.69 -3.47
C GLN A 292 -2.79 5.84 -4.52
N ARG A 293 -1.93 6.85 -4.35
CA ARG A 293 -0.71 6.98 -5.14
C ARG A 293 0.39 6.11 -4.54
N MET A 294 1.36 5.71 -5.35
CA MET A 294 2.49 4.91 -4.87
C MET A 294 3.20 5.66 -3.72
N GLY A 295 3.48 4.94 -2.62
CA GLY A 295 4.14 5.50 -1.44
C GLY A 295 3.31 6.48 -0.60
N ARG A 296 2.07 6.81 -1.01
CA ARG A 296 1.20 7.75 -0.29
C ARG A 296 0.06 7.00 0.41
N PRO A 297 -0.47 7.54 1.53
CA PRO A 297 -1.62 6.96 2.19
C PRO A 297 -2.83 6.91 1.25
N ARG A 298 -3.73 5.96 1.51
CA ARG A 298 -5.02 5.90 0.85
C ARG A 298 -5.88 7.05 1.35
N ILE A 299 -6.42 7.81 0.41
CA ILE A 299 -7.35 8.90 0.68
C ILE A 299 -8.73 8.45 0.17
N ASN A 300 -9.73 8.48 1.05
CA ASN A 300 -11.09 8.13 0.68
C ASN A 300 -11.77 9.33 0.03
N VAL A 301 -12.50 9.09 -1.05
CA VAL A 301 -13.24 10.11 -1.79
C VAL A 301 -14.64 10.25 -1.19
N PRO A 302 -15.15 11.46 -0.93
CA PRO A 302 -16.52 11.67 -0.47
C PRO A 302 -17.55 10.99 -1.38
N ARG A 303 -18.66 10.51 -0.81
CA ARG A 303 -19.69 9.74 -1.55
C ARG A 303 -20.34 10.53 -2.71
N ALA A 304 -20.35 11.87 -2.61
CA ALA A 304 -20.86 12.75 -3.66
C ALA A 304 -20.01 12.67 -4.94
N GLU A 305 -18.69 12.50 -4.80
CA GLU A 305 -17.71 12.47 -5.89
C GLU A 305 -17.47 11.04 -6.45
N TRP A 306 -18.25 10.05 -6.01
CA TRP A 306 -18.13 8.70 -6.55
C TRP A 306 -18.65 8.64 -7.99
N ASN A 307 -17.93 7.89 -8.82
CA ASN A 307 -18.39 7.60 -10.18
C ASN A 307 -19.49 6.55 -10.12
N ARG A 308 -20.59 6.79 -10.82
CA ARG A 308 -21.77 5.92 -10.89
C ARG A 308 -22.00 5.50 -12.33
N LEU A 309 -22.28 4.23 -12.54
CA LEU A 309 -22.56 3.67 -13.85
C LEU A 309 -23.72 2.68 -13.75
N GLN A 310 -24.78 2.87 -14.51
CA GLN A 310 -25.86 1.89 -14.64
C GLN A 310 -25.35 0.68 -15.43
N ILE A 311 -25.44 -0.52 -14.88
CA ILE A 311 -24.89 -1.74 -15.50
C ILE A 311 -25.91 -2.86 -15.74
N PHE A 312 -27.05 -2.87 -15.04
CA PHE A 312 -28.20 -3.76 -15.31
C PHE A 312 -29.47 -3.15 -14.68
N ASP A 313 -30.63 -3.76 -14.90
CA ASP A 313 -31.91 -3.26 -14.38
C ASP A 313 -32.02 -3.37 -12.85
N PRO A 314 -32.73 -2.46 -12.16
CA PRO A 314 -32.86 -2.50 -10.71
C PRO A 314 -33.42 -3.85 -10.21
N LEU A 315 -32.69 -4.49 -9.28
CA LEU A 315 -33.16 -5.71 -8.61
C LEU A 315 -34.14 -5.40 -7.48
N ILE A 316 -34.03 -4.19 -6.94
CA ILE A 316 -34.88 -3.60 -5.92
C ILE A 316 -35.47 -2.32 -6.51
N ASP A 317 -36.73 -2.05 -6.21
CA ASP A 317 -37.37 -0.79 -6.58
C ASP A 317 -36.54 0.40 -6.05
N THR A 318 -36.28 1.37 -6.93
CA THR A 318 -35.50 2.56 -6.60
C THR A 318 -36.17 3.35 -5.47
N ALA A 319 -37.52 3.39 -5.45
CA ALA A 319 -38.25 4.05 -4.38
C ALA A 319 -38.05 3.36 -3.01
N LEU A 320 -37.99 2.02 -2.97
CA LEU A 320 -37.68 1.27 -1.75
C LEU A 320 -36.23 1.52 -1.32
N PHE A 321 -35.28 1.53 -2.26
CA PHE A 321 -33.88 1.83 -1.96
C PHE A 321 -33.70 3.24 -1.38
N ASP A 322 -34.37 4.25 -1.94
CA ASP A 322 -34.32 5.62 -1.45
C ASP A 322 -34.92 5.76 -0.05
N ARG A 323 -36.05 5.08 0.23
CA ARG A 323 -36.62 5.00 1.59
C ARG A 323 -35.62 4.39 2.58
N VAL A 324 -34.99 3.28 2.21
CA VAL A 324 -33.95 2.63 3.02
C VAL A 324 -32.79 3.58 3.30
N MET A 325 -32.28 4.27 2.28
CA MET A 325 -31.17 5.21 2.41
C MET A 325 -31.54 6.44 3.26
N ALA A 326 -32.75 6.97 3.12
CA ALA A 326 -33.26 8.05 3.96
C ALA A 326 -33.36 7.60 5.43
N ARG A 327 -33.93 6.43 5.70
CA ARG A 327 -33.99 5.85 7.05
C ARG A 327 -32.60 5.64 7.64
N ARG A 328 -31.64 5.16 6.84
CA ARG A 328 -30.23 5.00 7.24
C ARG A 328 -29.59 6.34 7.60
N ARG A 329 -29.82 7.38 6.81
CA ARG A 329 -29.30 8.73 7.05
C ARG A 329 -29.88 9.33 8.33
N ALA A 330 -31.20 9.30 8.49
CA ALA A 330 -31.87 9.75 9.71
C ALA A 330 -31.35 9.00 10.94
N SER A 331 -31.20 7.67 10.85
CA SER A 331 -30.62 6.85 11.93
C SER A 331 -29.15 7.18 12.25
N LEU A 332 -28.42 7.83 11.34
CA LEU A 332 -27.06 8.33 11.57
C LEU A 332 -27.08 9.75 12.12
N GLU A 333 -27.97 10.61 11.65
CA GLU A 333 -28.15 11.98 12.15
C GLU A 333 -28.64 12.00 13.61
N THR A 334 -29.60 11.13 13.97
CA THR A 334 -30.00 10.93 15.37
C THR A 334 -28.84 10.41 16.25
N LYS A 335 -27.81 9.77 15.66
CA LYS A 335 -26.57 9.37 16.37
C LYS A 335 -25.55 10.49 16.47
N VAL A 336 -25.71 11.58 15.71
CA VAL A 336 -24.83 12.77 15.72
C VAL A 336 -25.40 13.88 16.60
N ALA A 337 -26.71 13.84 16.90
CA ALA A 337 -27.32 14.63 17.97
C ALA A 337 -26.85 14.11 19.35
N ASP A 338 -25.55 14.29 19.62
CA ASP A 338 -24.84 13.87 20.82
C ASP A 338 -25.41 14.55 22.09
N GLU A 339 -26.02 15.74 21.97
CA GLU A 339 -26.60 16.50 23.09
C GLU A 339 -27.81 15.82 23.73
N ALA A 340 -28.76 15.34 22.92
CA ALA A 340 -29.93 14.62 23.43
C ALA A 340 -29.56 13.27 24.05
N LEU A 341 -28.51 12.61 23.54
CA LEU A 341 -27.97 11.39 24.12
C LEU A 341 -27.26 11.65 25.45
N ILE A 342 -26.50 12.73 25.54
CA ILE A 342 -25.83 13.16 26.77
C ILE A 342 -26.88 13.50 27.85
N GLU A 343 -27.92 14.24 27.50
CA GLU A 343 -29.02 14.58 28.43
C GLU A 343 -29.79 13.34 28.89
N ASP A 344 -30.04 12.38 27.99
CA ASP A 344 -30.70 11.12 28.32
C ASP A 344 -29.85 10.23 29.24
N LEU A 345 -28.54 10.15 28.97
CA LEU A 345 -27.58 9.49 29.86
C LEU A 345 -27.45 10.21 31.20
N ALA A 346 -27.60 11.54 31.23
CA ALA A 346 -27.56 12.34 32.47
C ALA A 346 -28.75 12.03 33.36
N ARG A 347 -29.96 12.03 32.79
CA ARG A 347 -31.17 11.63 33.52
C ARG A 347 -31.10 10.20 34.06
N LEU A 348 -30.46 9.28 33.34
CA LEU A 348 -30.27 7.90 33.79
C LEU A 348 -29.19 7.79 34.88
N ALA A 349 -28.11 8.56 34.79
CA ALA A 349 -27.10 8.63 35.85
C ALA A 349 -27.69 9.18 37.15
N ASP A 350 -28.48 10.24 37.07
CA ASP A 350 -29.13 10.89 38.20
C ASP A 350 -30.12 9.96 38.91
N ARG A 351 -30.86 9.15 38.15
CA ARG A 351 -31.85 8.21 38.68
C ARG A 351 -31.25 6.99 39.37
N PHE A 352 -30.12 6.49 38.88
CA PHE A 352 -29.56 5.20 39.33
C PHE A 352 -28.23 5.33 40.08
N GLY A 353 -27.69 6.54 40.22
CA GLY A 353 -26.42 6.84 40.90
C GLY A 353 -25.16 6.29 40.21
N ARG A 354 -25.30 5.27 39.34
CA ARG A 354 -24.24 4.67 38.52
C ARG A 354 -24.81 4.15 37.21
N LEU A 355 -24.15 4.50 36.10
CA LEU A 355 -24.43 3.91 34.79
C LEU A 355 -23.71 2.57 34.64
N THR A 356 -24.41 1.46 34.92
CA THR A 356 -23.95 0.10 34.57
C THR A 356 -24.75 -0.46 33.40
N LEU A 357 -24.28 -1.57 32.80
CA LEU A 357 -24.92 -2.21 31.63
C LEU A 357 -26.36 -2.71 31.89
N LEU A 358 -26.71 -2.97 33.15
CA LEU A 358 -28.00 -3.57 33.56
C LEU A 358 -29.15 -2.54 33.65
N PRO A 359 -29.00 -1.34 34.25
CA PRO A 359 -30.03 -0.31 34.23
C PRO A 359 -30.39 0.20 32.81
N LEU A 360 -29.40 0.25 31.91
CA LEU A 360 -29.57 0.74 30.54
C LEU A 360 -30.43 -0.18 29.66
N SER A 361 -30.37 -1.51 29.87
CA SER A 361 -31.21 -2.48 29.18
C SER A 361 -32.60 -2.64 29.83
N ALA A 362 -32.71 -2.38 31.13
CA ALA A 362 -33.96 -2.47 31.89
C ALA A 362 -34.90 -1.27 31.71
N SER A 363 -34.40 -0.13 31.19
CA SER A 363 -35.25 1.04 30.95
C SER A 363 -36.25 0.76 29.80
N ARG A 364 -37.55 0.71 30.13
CA ARG A 364 -38.66 0.58 29.16
C ARG A 364 -38.88 1.84 28.30
N ALA A 365 -38.15 2.93 28.56
CA ALA A 365 -38.27 4.16 27.81
C ALA A 365 -37.66 4.00 26.40
N ARG A 366 -38.32 4.54 25.38
CA ARG A 366 -37.78 4.72 24.01
C ARG A 366 -36.70 5.80 24.03
N SER A 367 -35.65 5.58 24.80
CA SER A 367 -34.57 6.52 25.02
C SER A 367 -33.50 6.38 23.91
N ALA A 368 -32.79 7.47 23.61
CA ALA A 368 -31.72 7.47 22.61
C ALA A 368 -30.63 6.45 22.99
N SER A 369 -30.36 6.33 24.29
CA SER A 369 -29.41 5.40 24.90
C SER A 369 -29.79 3.92 24.66
N ALA A 370 -31.07 3.58 24.85
CA ALA A 370 -31.59 2.24 24.60
C ALA A 370 -31.54 1.87 23.10
N THR A 371 -31.77 2.84 22.21
CA THR A 371 -31.70 2.66 20.75
C THR A 371 -30.28 2.35 20.28
N ILE A 372 -29.26 2.97 20.89
CA ILE A 372 -27.86 2.77 20.54
C ILE A 372 -27.32 1.42 21.02
N LEU A 373 -27.73 0.96 22.21
CA LEU A 373 -27.36 -0.36 22.73
C LEU A 373 -28.02 -1.50 21.92
N ARG A 374 -29.30 -1.34 21.54
CA ARG A 374 -29.98 -2.28 20.61
C ARG A 374 -29.34 -2.26 19.21
N GLY A 375 -28.76 -1.13 18.81
CA GLY A 375 -27.96 -0.98 17.59
C GLY A 375 -26.59 -1.67 17.61
N GLY A 376 -26.25 -2.44 18.65
CA GLY A 376 -25.09 -3.33 18.70
C GLY A 376 -23.76 -2.66 19.10
N ARG A 377 -23.80 -1.50 19.76
CA ARG A 377 -22.57 -0.89 20.34
C ARG A 377 -22.35 -1.37 21.78
N PRO A 378 -21.13 -1.78 22.15
CA PRO A 378 -20.80 -2.09 23.54
C PRO A 378 -20.91 -0.83 24.41
N ALA A 379 -21.51 -0.93 25.60
CA ALA A 379 -21.61 0.19 26.56
C ALA A 379 -20.23 0.80 26.92
N THR A 380 -19.16 0.00 26.86
CA THR A 380 -17.77 0.44 27.06
C THR A 380 -17.30 1.45 26.01
N SER A 381 -17.84 1.41 24.79
CA SER A 381 -17.55 2.37 23.72
C SER A 381 -18.24 3.72 23.93
N LEU A 382 -19.43 3.71 24.53
CA LEU A 382 -20.14 4.91 24.96
C LEU A 382 -19.41 5.56 26.15
N TRP A 383 -19.02 4.77 27.15
CA TRP A 383 -18.29 5.27 28.31
C TRP A 383 -16.91 5.84 27.93
N ARG A 384 -16.15 5.26 27.00
CA ARG A 384 -14.88 5.87 26.56
C ARG A 384 -15.05 7.20 25.82
N ARG A 385 -16.16 7.38 25.11
CA ARG A 385 -16.39 8.58 24.29
C ARG A 385 -16.99 9.73 25.09
N TYR A 386 -17.88 9.42 26.03
CA TYR A 386 -18.60 10.44 26.80
C TYR A 386 -18.21 10.46 28.27
N GLY A 387 -17.65 9.38 28.83
CA GLY A 387 -17.19 9.26 30.23
C GLY A 387 -16.23 10.34 30.73
N PRO A 388 -15.32 10.91 29.91
CA PRO A 388 -14.44 11.99 30.34
C PRO A 388 -15.16 13.31 30.68
N PHE A 389 -16.40 13.50 30.22
CA PHE A 389 -17.22 14.69 30.52
C PHE A 389 -17.99 14.59 31.85
N TRP A 390 -17.87 13.46 32.57
CA TRP A 390 -18.54 13.22 33.84
C TRP A 390 -17.52 13.37 34.96
N ARG A 391 -17.34 14.60 35.47
CA ARG A 391 -16.74 14.78 36.79
C ARG A 391 -17.84 14.68 37.82
N VAL A 392 -17.61 13.79 38.77
CA VAL A 392 -18.34 13.64 40.03
C VAL A 392 -18.52 15.03 40.65
N CYS A 393 -19.77 15.39 40.93
CA CYS A 393 -20.12 16.15 42.12
C CYS A 393 -20.94 15.21 43.00
#